data_AF-A0AAD5NSA2-F1
#
_entry.id   AF-A0AAD5NSA2-F1
#
_cell.length_a   1.000
_cell.length_b   1.000
_cell.length_c   1.000
_cell.angle_alpha   90.00
_cell.angle_beta   90.00
_cell.angle_gamma   90.00
#
_symmetry.space_group_name_H-M   'P 1'
#
loop_
_entity.id
_entity.type
_entity.pdbx_description
1 polymer ?
#
loop_
_entity_poly.entity_id
_entity_poly.type
_entity_poly.pdbx_seq_one_letter_code
_entity_poly.pdbx_strand_id
1 'polypeptide(L)'
;MTWLNGKPSGSVVYASYGSTTDIRPKQIEELAWGLKASKCHFLWVVRESEEKKLPNKFKEDIGSSFEALSLGVAMVAVPYWADQPTNAKYVEDVCGTGIRALPDEKGIVRRQAVEECIKEVMGGEKGKKMKENAKKWKNLAREAIDEGEVLIKTLMNL
;
A
#
# COMPACT_ATOMS: atom_id res chain seq x y z
N MET A 1 5.16 12.70 12.43
CA MET A 1 3.95 12.45 11.62
C MET A 1 3.14 13.74 11.33
N THR A 2 3.79 14.88 11.07
CA THR A 2 3.08 16.15 10.79
C THR A 2 2.62 16.28 9.33
N TRP A 3 3.42 15.82 8.36
CA TRP A 3 3.09 15.92 6.93
C TRP A 3 1.83 15.15 6.52
N LEU A 4 1.62 13.95 7.08
CA LEU A 4 0.46 13.09 6.82
C LEU A 4 -0.82 13.70 7.39
N ASN A 5 -0.75 14.28 8.60
CA ASN A 5 -1.87 14.98 9.24
C ASN A 5 -2.33 16.20 8.42
N GLY A 6 -1.44 16.79 7.62
CA GLY A 6 -1.75 17.86 6.66
C GLY A 6 -2.28 17.37 5.31
N LYS A 7 -2.86 16.16 5.22
CA LYS A 7 -3.50 15.61 4.00
C LYS A 7 -4.91 15.10 4.30
N PRO A 8 -5.87 15.22 3.36
CA PRO A 8 -7.21 14.65 3.54
C PRO A 8 -7.17 13.14 3.83
N SER A 9 -8.10 12.65 4.66
CA SER A 9 -8.18 11.23 5.00
C SER A 9 -8.36 10.37 3.74
N GLY A 10 -7.55 9.31 3.60
CA GLY A 10 -7.59 8.42 2.44
C GLY A 10 -7.10 9.05 1.11
N SER A 11 -6.36 10.17 1.15
CA SER A 11 -5.80 10.84 -0.04
C SER A 11 -4.31 10.56 -0.31
N VAL A 12 -3.67 9.72 0.53
CA VAL A 12 -2.26 9.36 0.44
C VAL A 12 -2.10 7.88 0.13
N VAL A 13 -1.43 7.58 -0.98
CA VAL A 13 -0.94 6.25 -1.34
C VAL A 13 0.29 5.93 -0.47
N TYR A 14 0.47 4.70 -0.02
CA TYR A 14 1.76 4.26 0.52
C TYR A 14 2.31 3.15 -0.36
N ALA A 15 3.63 3.06 -0.52
CA ALA A 15 4.25 1.90 -1.17
C ALA A 15 5.37 1.34 -0.28
N SER A 16 5.49 0.01 -0.24
CA SER A 16 6.63 -0.69 0.35
C SER A 16 6.72 -2.09 -0.24
N TYR A 17 7.95 -2.63 -0.28
CA TYR A 17 8.25 -3.99 -0.70
C TYR A 17 8.61 -4.91 0.47
N GLY A 18 8.51 -4.45 1.72
CA GLY A 18 8.94 -5.22 2.89
C GLY A 18 10.47 -5.29 3.02
N SER A 19 10.96 -6.17 3.91
CA SER A 19 12.36 -6.23 4.34
C SER A 19 13.23 -7.25 3.59
N THR A 20 12.64 -8.33 3.06
CA THR A 20 13.37 -9.54 2.62
C THR A 20 13.60 -9.66 1.10
N THR A 21 12.99 -8.79 0.29
CA THR A 21 12.94 -8.97 -1.18
C THR A 21 13.92 -8.05 -1.92
N ASP A 22 14.93 -8.59 -2.59
CA ASP A 22 15.74 -7.82 -3.54
C ASP A 22 14.88 -7.43 -4.76
N ILE A 23 14.81 -6.14 -5.07
CA ILE A 23 13.94 -5.64 -6.14
C ILE A 23 14.78 -5.39 -7.39
N ARG A 24 14.34 -5.92 -8.54
CA ARG A 24 15.00 -5.64 -9.83
C ARG A 24 14.96 -4.12 -10.11
N PRO A 25 16.08 -3.49 -10.55
CA PRO A 25 16.10 -2.04 -10.83
C PRO A 25 14.98 -1.59 -11.78
N LYS A 26 14.67 -2.39 -12.79
CA LYS A 26 13.58 -2.10 -13.72
C LYS A 26 12.20 -2.05 -13.04
N GLN A 27 11.97 -2.85 -11.99
CA GLN A 27 10.71 -2.84 -11.25
C GLN A 27 10.59 -1.62 -10.31
N ILE A 28 11.72 -1.17 -9.74
CA ILE A 28 11.79 0.11 -9.01
C ILE A 28 11.50 1.28 -9.96
N GLU A 29 12.06 1.25 -11.17
CA GLU A 29 11.82 2.28 -12.19
C GLU A 29 10.35 2.36 -12.61
N GLU A 30 9.69 1.23 -12.88
CA GLU A 30 8.26 1.22 -13.21
C GLU A 30 7.38 1.68 -12.04
N LEU A 31 7.70 1.32 -10.79
CA LEU A 31 6.96 1.80 -9.62
C LEU A 31 7.13 3.32 -9.43
N ALA A 32 8.37 3.82 -9.51
CA ALA A 32 8.70 5.24 -9.35
C ALA A 32 7.89 6.11 -10.30
N TRP A 33 7.88 5.77 -11.59
CA TRP A 33 7.14 6.52 -12.59
C TRP A 33 5.63 6.33 -12.51
N GLY A 34 5.13 5.14 -12.10
CA GLY A 34 3.70 4.91 -11.87
C GLY A 34 3.15 5.74 -10.70
N LEU A 35 3.89 5.82 -9.60
CA LEU A 35 3.56 6.70 -8.46
C LEU A 35 3.52 8.16 -8.88
N LYS A 36 4.54 8.66 -9.61
CA LYS A 36 4.58 10.04 -10.11
C LYS A 36 3.41 10.34 -11.08
N ALA A 37 3.11 9.43 -11.99
CA ALA A 37 2.05 9.59 -12.99
C ALA A 37 0.64 9.59 -12.37
N SER A 38 0.44 8.91 -11.23
CA SER A 38 -0.84 8.87 -10.52
C SER A 38 -1.37 10.23 -10.05
N LYS A 39 -0.48 11.24 -9.92
CA LYS A 39 -0.76 12.58 -9.34
C LYS A 39 -1.37 12.55 -7.93
N CYS A 40 -1.33 11.41 -7.26
CA CYS A 40 -1.72 11.28 -5.85
C CYS A 40 -0.54 11.64 -4.94
N HIS A 41 -0.83 12.09 -3.72
CA HIS A 41 0.19 12.13 -2.67
C HIS A 41 0.65 10.70 -2.37
N PHE A 42 1.95 10.47 -2.22
CA PHE A 42 2.45 9.14 -1.87
C PHE A 42 3.55 9.15 -0.80
N LEU A 43 3.60 8.07 -0.01
CA LEU A 43 4.60 7.75 1.01
C LEU A 43 5.26 6.42 0.63
N TRP A 44 6.38 6.46 -0.10
CA TRP A 44 7.10 5.25 -0.53
C TRP A 44 8.30 4.97 0.35
N VAL A 45 8.26 3.84 1.06
CA VAL A 45 9.42 3.33 1.82
C VAL A 45 10.36 2.60 0.86
N VAL A 46 11.51 3.23 0.59
CA VAL A 46 12.64 2.66 -0.15
C VAL A 46 13.73 2.34 0.87
N ARG A 47 14.28 1.12 0.84
CA ARG A 47 15.42 0.75 1.70
C ARG A 47 16.70 1.31 1.11
N GLU A 48 17.68 1.62 1.97
CA GLU A 48 19.02 2.09 1.57
C GLU A 48 19.68 1.19 0.51
N SER A 49 19.52 -0.14 0.63
CA SER A 49 19.99 -1.15 -0.34
C SER A 49 19.45 -0.95 -1.76
N GLU A 50 18.24 -0.39 -1.87
CA GLU A 50 17.49 -0.16 -3.12
C GLU A 50 17.66 1.26 -3.66
N GLU A 51 18.16 2.21 -2.86
CA GLU A 51 18.20 3.63 -3.21
C GLU A 51 19.01 3.87 -4.49
N LYS A 52 20.14 3.18 -4.64
CA LYS A 52 21.00 3.18 -5.84
C LYS A 52 20.32 2.65 -7.12
N LYS A 53 19.12 2.08 -7.01
CA LYS A 53 18.32 1.53 -8.12
C LYS A 53 17.18 2.48 -8.53
N LEU A 54 16.98 3.60 -7.82
CA LEU A 54 16.01 4.63 -8.20
C LEU A 54 16.38 5.25 -9.56
N PRO A 55 15.40 5.74 -10.35
CA PRO A 55 15.72 6.41 -11.61
C PRO A 55 16.54 7.67 -11.38
N ASN A 56 17.49 7.94 -12.28
CA ASN A 56 18.23 9.20 -12.30
C ASN A 56 17.25 10.38 -12.32
N LYS A 57 17.56 11.43 -11.56
CA LYS A 57 16.73 12.63 -11.32
C LYS A 57 15.38 12.38 -10.65
N PHE A 58 14.98 11.16 -10.29
CA PHE A 58 13.67 10.92 -9.66
C PHE A 58 13.44 11.74 -8.39
N LYS A 59 14.49 11.94 -7.57
CA LYS A 59 14.45 12.79 -6.37
C LYS A 59 14.26 14.29 -6.69
N GLU A 60 14.92 14.78 -7.73
CA GLU A 60 14.77 16.16 -8.22
C GLU A 60 13.34 16.38 -8.75
N ASP A 61 12.87 15.42 -9.55
CA ASP A 61 11.56 15.38 -10.22
C ASP A 61 10.34 15.37 -9.29
N ILE A 62 10.51 15.00 -8.02
CA ILE A 62 9.46 14.99 -6.99
C ILE A 62 9.58 16.14 -5.98
N GLY A 63 10.63 16.96 -6.09
CA GLY A 63 10.83 18.21 -5.35
C GLY A 63 10.48 18.14 -3.86
N SER A 64 9.38 18.79 -3.48
CA SER A 64 8.89 18.92 -2.09
C SER A 64 8.21 17.67 -1.52
N SER A 65 8.03 16.60 -2.31
CA SER A 65 7.43 15.35 -1.82
C SER A 65 8.45 14.42 -1.15
N PHE A 66 9.76 14.68 -1.31
CA PHE A 66 10.82 13.81 -0.79
C PHE A 66 11.08 14.00 0.72
N GLU A 67 10.96 15.22 1.25
CA GLU A 67 11.24 15.53 2.66
C GLU A 67 10.29 14.87 3.67
N ALA A 68 9.19 14.27 3.21
CA ALA A 68 8.17 13.64 4.04
C ALA A 68 8.41 12.14 4.33
N LEU A 69 9.35 11.48 3.63
CA LEU A 69 9.36 10.02 3.49
C LEU A 69 9.89 9.24 4.71
N SER A 70 10.63 9.87 5.61
CA SER A 70 11.39 9.16 6.67
C SER A 70 10.61 8.76 7.93
N LEU A 71 9.30 9.01 8.04
CA LEU A 71 8.57 8.89 9.33
C LEU A 71 7.17 8.25 9.27
N GLY A 72 7.06 7.03 8.75
CA GLY A 72 6.16 6.01 9.32
C GLY A 72 4.73 5.84 8.78
N VAL A 73 4.59 4.95 7.79
CA VAL A 73 3.47 4.01 7.54
C VAL A 73 2.12 4.51 6.96
N ALA A 74 1.48 3.54 6.29
CA ALA A 74 0.32 3.48 5.40
C ALA A 74 0.42 2.09 4.69
N MET A 75 -0.47 1.69 3.77
CA MET A 75 -0.26 0.49 2.92
C MET A 75 -0.85 0.59 1.49
N VAL A 76 -0.04 0.26 0.48
CA VAL A 76 -0.43 -0.40 -0.79
C VAL A 76 0.66 -1.44 -1.10
N ALA A 77 0.24 -2.67 -1.35
CA ALA A 77 1.14 -3.79 -1.63
C ALA A 77 1.37 -3.93 -3.15
N VAL A 78 2.64 -4.08 -3.55
CA VAL A 78 3.01 -4.42 -4.94
C VAL A 78 3.67 -5.81 -4.90
N PRO A 79 3.02 -6.88 -5.43
CA PRO A 79 3.34 -8.24 -4.99
C PRO A 79 4.50 -8.91 -5.73
N TYR A 80 5.56 -9.27 -4.99
CA TYR A 80 6.65 -10.17 -5.44
C TYR A 80 7.47 -10.65 -4.22
N TRP A 81 7.75 -11.93 -3.95
CA TRP A 81 6.91 -13.14 -4.00
C TRP A 81 7.53 -14.19 -3.05
N ALA A 82 6.74 -14.74 -2.09
CA ALA A 82 7.03 -15.99 -1.36
C ALA A 82 5.76 -16.47 -0.62
N ASP A 83 5.12 -15.54 0.09
CA ASP A 83 3.94 -15.70 0.94
C ASP A 83 2.76 -14.80 0.49
N GLN A 84 3.07 -13.67 -0.15
CA GLN A 84 2.08 -12.71 -0.64
C GLN A 84 1.09 -13.15 -1.74
N PRO A 85 1.30 -14.13 -2.66
CA PRO A 85 0.25 -14.43 -3.65
C PRO A 85 -1.05 -14.92 -3.01
N THR A 86 -0.97 -15.71 -1.94
CA THR A 86 -2.14 -16.15 -1.15
C THR A 86 -2.77 -14.96 -0.43
N ASN A 87 -1.97 -14.10 0.20
CA ASN A 87 -2.49 -12.92 0.92
C ASN A 87 -3.07 -11.87 -0.02
N ALA A 88 -2.52 -11.66 -1.22
CA ALA A 88 -3.06 -10.76 -2.23
C ALA A 88 -4.36 -11.31 -2.80
N LYS A 89 -4.41 -12.62 -3.12
CA LYS A 89 -5.65 -13.30 -3.52
C LYS A 89 -6.70 -13.25 -2.40
N TYR A 90 -6.30 -13.36 -1.13
CA TYR A 90 -7.20 -13.22 0.01
C TYR A 90 -7.71 -11.79 0.19
N VAL A 91 -6.83 -10.77 0.07
CA VAL A 91 -7.21 -9.35 0.17
C VAL A 91 -8.14 -8.92 -0.99
N GLU A 92 -7.94 -9.46 -2.19
CA GLU A 92 -8.74 -9.20 -3.38
C GLU A 92 -10.05 -10.02 -3.40
N ASP A 93 -9.98 -11.35 -3.32
CA ASP A 93 -11.12 -12.26 -3.50
C ASP A 93 -11.93 -12.51 -2.21
N VAL A 94 -11.33 -12.40 -1.02
CA VAL A 94 -11.97 -12.78 0.27
C VAL A 94 -12.30 -11.56 1.14
N CYS A 95 -11.35 -10.64 1.35
CA CYS A 95 -11.61 -9.39 2.04
C CYS A 95 -12.28 -8.34 1.14
N GLY A 96 -11.98 -8.35 -0.16
CA GLY A 96 -12.44 -7.34 -1.12
C GLY A 96 -11.91 -5.94 -0.84
N THR A 97 -10.70 -5.81 -0.26
CA THR A 97 -10.12 -4.55 0.24
C THR A 97 -8.91 -4.03 -0.53
N GLY A 98 -8.47 -4.72 -1.58
CA GLY A 98 -7.35 -4.28 -2.43
C GLY A 98 -7.49 -4.71 -3.89
N ILE A 99 -6.67 -4.09 -4.75
CA ILE A 99 -6.55 -4.42 -6.17
C ILE A 99 -5.17 -4.99 -6.45
N ARG A 100 -5.07 -5.94 -7.38
CA ARG A 100 -3.78 -6.47 -7.83
C ARG A 100 -3.33 -5.85 -9.16
N ALA A 101 -2.19 -5.16 -9.12
CA ALA A 101 -1.47 -4.80 -10.35
C ALA A 101 -0.83 -6.06 -10.95
N LEU A 102 -1.23 -6.42 -12.17
CA LEU A 102 -0.75 -7.61 -12.86
C LEU A 102 0.60 -7.32 -13.56
N PRO A 103 1.58 -8.24 -13.48
CA PRO A 103 2.80 -8.14 -14.26
C PRO A 103 2.57 -8.51 -15.73
N ASP A 104 3.47 -8.08 -16.59
CA ASP A 104 3.59 -8.58 -17.96
C ASP A 104 4.21 -9.99 -18.02
N GLU A 105 4.35 -10.53 -19.24
CA GLU A 105 5.00 -11.83 -19.53
C GLU A 105 6.43 -11.96 -18.99
N LYS A 106 7.10 -10.84 -18.67
CA LYS A 106 8.46 -10.80 -18.11
C LYS A 106 8.45 -10.70 -16.58
N GLY A 107 7.27 -10.82 -15.96
CA GLY A 107 7.10 -10.68 -14.52
C GLY A 107 7.30 -9.24 -14.01
N ILE A 108 7.13 -8.22 -14.87
CA ILE A 108 7.29 -6.81 -14.51
C ILE A 108 5.93 -6.13 -14.44
N VAL A 109 5.58 -5.57 -13.27
CA VAL A 109 4.43 -4.68 -13.12
C VAL A 109 4.80 -3.32 -13.72
N ARG A 110 4.13 -2.96 -14.81
CA ARG A 110 4.41 -1.74 -15.59
C ARG A 110 3.83 -0.49 -14.92
N ARG A 111 4.45 0.68 -15.15
CA ARG A 111 4.03 1.97 -14.58
C ARG A 111 2.57 2.32 -14.86
N GLN A 112 2.06 1.94 -16.03
CA GLN A 112 0.67 2.13 -16.41
C GLN A 112 -0.27 1.29 -15.52
N ALA A 113 0.03 0.01 -15.30
CA ALA A 113 -0.76 -0.84 -14.41
C ALA A 113 -0.73 -0.34 -12.96
N VAL A 114 0.42 0.19 -12.50
CA VAL A 114 0.54 0.86 -11.19
C VAL A 114 -0.37 2.11 -11.13
N GLU A 115 -0.29 2.97 -12.13
CA GLU A 115 -1.07 4.21 -12.23
C GLU A 115 -2.59 3.94 -12.26
N GLU A 116 -3.02 2.99 -13.09
CA GLU A 116 -4.43 2.55 -13.22
C GLU A 116 -4.95 1.97 -11.90
N CYS A 117 -4.17 1.09 -11.24
CA CYS A 117 -4.53 0.54 -9.94
C CYS A 117 -4.67 1.64 -8.86
N ILE A 118 -3.76 2.61 -8.83
CA ILE A 118 -3.85 3.75 -7.91
C ILE A 118 -5.11 4.57 -8.18
N LYS A 119 -5.38 4.94 -9.44
CA LYS A 119 -6.57 5.72 -9.80
C LYS A 119 -7.86 4.99 -9.40
N GLU A 120 -7.94 3.69 -9.65
CA GLU A 120 -9.11 2.87 -9.31
C GLU A 120 -9.33 2.75 -7.79
N VAL A 121 -8.27 2.55 -6.99
CA VAL A 121 -8.35 2.52 -5.51
C VAL A 121 -8.73 3.88 -4.93
N MET A 122 -8.20 4.95 -5.49
CA MET A 122 -8.36 6.30 -4.94
C MET A 122 -9.73 6.90 -5.28
N GLY A 123 -10.19 6.78 -6.53
CA GLY A 123 -11.43 7.41 -7.02
C GLY A 123 -12.40 6.51 -7.78
N GLY A 124 -12.02 5.29 -8.15
CA GLY A 124 -12.85 4.36 -8.92
C GLY A 124 -13.95 3.65 -8.11
N GLU A 125 -14.87 2.99 -8.82
CA GLU A 125 -15.99 2.26 -8.20
C GLU A 125 -15.55 1.04 -7.41
N LYS A 126 -14.47 0.35 -7.83
CA LYS A 126 -13.88 -0.73 -7.03
C LYS A 126 -13.23 -0.14 -5.77
N GLY A 127 -12.56 1.01 -5.86
CA GLY A 127 -11.97 1.70 -4.71
C GLY A 127 -12.99 2.12 -3.65
N LYS A 128 -14.20 2.55 -4.07
CA LYS A 128 -15.32 2.81 -3.14
C LYS A 128 -15.73 1.54 -2.38
N LYS A 129 -15.97 0.44 -3.11
CA LYS A 129 -16.32 -0.87 -2.52
C LYS A 129 -15.22 -1.39 -1.57
N MET A 130 -13.94 -1.23 -1.92
CA MET A 130 -12.81 -1.57 -1.05
C MET A 130 -12.83 -0.78 0.26
N LYS A 131 -13.14 0.52 0.21
CA LYS A 131 -13.27 1.38 1.40
C LYS A 131 -14.46 0.98 2.28
N GLU A 132 -15.56 0.51 1.71
CA GLU A 132 -16.72 -0.02 2.44
C GLU A 132 -16.39 -1.37 3.11
N ASN A 133 -15.80 -2.30 2.36
CA ASN A 133 -15.34 -3.58 2.90
C ASN A 133 -14.33 -3.39 4.04
N ALA A 134 -13.37 -2.47 3.90
CA ALA A 134 -12.40 -2.17 4.95
C ALA A 134 -13.06 -1.62 6.23
N LYS A 135 -14.11 -0.80 6.11
CA LYS A 135 -14.91 -0.35 7.28
C LYS A 135 -15.64 -1.51 7.94
N LYS A 136 -16.24 -2.42 7.16
CA LYS A 136 -16.91 -3.62 7.68
C LYS A 136 -15.94 -4.49 8.48
N TRP A 137 -14.79 -4.83 7.91
CA TRP A 137 -13.74 -5.59 8.60
C TRP A 137 -13.22 -4.91 9.86
N LYS A 138 -13.04 -3.58 9.83
CA LYS A 138 -12.64 -2.81 11.02
C LYS A 138 -13.67 -2.91 12.16
N ASN A 139 -14.97 -2.86 11.84
CA ASN A 139 -16.02 -2.96 12.85
C ASN A 139 -16.07 -4.36 13.47
N LEU A 140 -16.07 -5.41 12.64
CA LEU A 140 -16.02 -6.81 13.08
C LEU A 140 -14.80 -7.12 13.96
N ALA A 141 -13.63 -6.59 13.59
CA ALA A 141 -12.42 -6.76 14.38
C ALA A 141 -12.50 -6.07 15.76
N ARG A 142 -13.17 -4.91 15.85
CA ARG A 142 -13.42 -4.24 17.14
C ARG A 142 -14.41 -5.04 17.98
N GLU A 143 -15.52 -5.48 17.40
CA GLU A 143 -16.55 -6.28 18.10
C GLU A 143 -15.94 -7.56 18.71
N ALA A 144 -15.09 -8.27 17.96
CA ALA A 144 -14.38 -9.45 18.46
C ALA A 144 -13.36 -9.15 19.58
N ILE A 145 -12.75 -7.95 19.60
CA ILE A 145 -11.87 -7.50 20.69
C ILE A 145 -12.71 -7.18 21.93
N ASP A 146 -13.82 -6.44 21.77
CA ASP A 146 -14.72 -6.08 22.87
C ASP A 146 -15.31 -7.33 23.54
N GLU A 147 -15.74 -8.33 22.74
CA GLU A 147 -16.20 -9.64 23.23
C GLU A 147 -15.08 -10.41 23.96
N GLY A 148 -13.87 -10.44 23.40
CA GLY A 148 -12.70 -11.07 24.01
C GLY A 148 -12.31 -10.44 25.36
N GLU A 149 -12.36 -9.11 25.46
CA GLU A 149 -12.15 -8.41 26.73
C GLU A 149 -13.22 -8.74 27.76
N VAL A 150 -14.49 -8.83 27.35
CA VAL A 150 -15.59 -9.25 28.24
C VAL A 150 -15.37 -10.67 28.74
N LEU A 151 -14.99 -11.60 27.86
CA LEU A 151 -14.70 -12.99 28.23
C LEU A 151 -13.54 -13.09 29.24
N ILE A 152 -12.45 -12.34 29.01
CA ILE A 152 -11.30 -12.29 29.94
C ILE A 152 -11.73 -11.71 31.29
N LYS A 153 -12.50 -10.60 31.31
CA LYS A 153 -13.02 -9.99 32.55
C LYS A 153 -13.96 -10.93 33.31
N THR A 154 -14.75 -11.75 32.62
CA THR A 154 -15.59 -12.77 33.26
C THR A 154 -14.76 -13.91 33.86
N LEU A 155 -13.73 -14.38 33.15
CA LEU A 155 -12.85 -15.46 33.63
C LEU A 155 -11.93 -15.03 34.79
N MET A 156 -11.55 -13.75 34.88
CA MET A 156 -10.73 -13.22 35.98
C MET A 156 -11.53 -12.84 37.25
N ASN A 157 -12.86 -12.94 37.20
CA ASN A 157 -13.77 -12.69 38.33
C ASN A 157 -14.40 -14.00 38.87
N LEU A 158 -13.81 -15.16 38.54
CA LEU A 158 -14.12 -16.50 39.03
C LEU A 158 -12.93 -17.07 39.81
#